data_AF-A0A258V2B9-F1
#
_entry.id   AF-A0A258V2B9-F1
#
_cell.length_a   1.000
_cell.length_b   1.000
_cell.length_c   1.000
_cell.angle_alpha   90.00
_cell.angle_beta   90.00
_cell.angle_gamma   90.00
#
_symmetry.space_group_name_H-M   'P 1'
#
loop_
_entity.id
_entity.type
_entity.pdbx_description
1 polymer ?
#
loop_
_entity_poly.entity_id
_entity_poly.type
_entity_poly.pdbx_seq_one_letter_code
_entity_poly.pdbx_strand_id
1 'polypeptide(L)'
;MKRLAAAIALISLPFAQSAQAQACLDRPTLAAARLHEFEAMMMAVSLRCRAIGVDISAGHEAMAKTHRPAFAAAGRHLRAFFGDQGRAFDAYATRVGNRYGGGATDPANCRRFETVAQDLAATPGVASLGKVVFAMVAEPRISGPVCPKP
;
A
#
# COMPACT_ATOMS: atom_id res chain seq x y z
N MET A 1 -27.58 32.53 56.71
CA MET A 1 -27.40 33.74 55.86
C MET A 1 -26.31 33.46 54.84
N LYS A 2 -26.51 34.00 53.62
CA LYS A 2 -25.56 34.16 52.50
C LYS A 2 -25.15 32.91 51.68
N ARG A 3 -25.73 32.86 50.47
CA ARG A 3 -25.31 32.09 49.28
C ARG A 3 -24.06 32.73 48.67
N LEU A 4 -23.18 31.92 48.07
CA LEU A 4 -22.20 32.22 46.99
C LEU A 4 -21.71 30.83 46.50
N ALA A 5 -22.20 30.24 45.41
CA ALA A 5 -21.98 30.51 43.98
C ALA A 5 -20.53 30.23 43.48
N ALA A 6 -20.44 29.20 42.62
CA ALA A 6 -19.55 29.01 41.46
C ALA A 6 -18.01 28.86 41.64
N ALA A 7 -17.47 27.73 41.16
CA ALA A 7 -16.72 27.70 39.89
C ALA A 7 -16.29 26.25 39.55
N ILE A 8 -16.90 25.68 38.51
CA ILE A 8 -16.42 24.48 37.82
C ILE A 8 -15.34 24.95 36.84
N ALA A 9 -14.08 24.56 37.06
CA ALA A 9 -13.01 24.72 36.07
C ALA A 9 -12.72 23.36 35.44
N LEU A 10 -13.53 23.00 34.44
CA LEU A 10 -13.17 21.97 33.46
C LEU A 10 -12.04 22.54 32.59
N ILE A 11 -10.80 22.23 32.95
CA ILE A 11 -9.64 22.45 32.07
C ILE A 11 -9.64 21.30 31.06
N SER A 12 -10.48 21.40 30.05
CA SER A 12 -10.32 20.62 28.82
C SER A 12 -9.17 21.24 28.03
N LEU A 13 -7.95 20.74 28.26
CA LEU A 13 -6.81 21.02 27.41
C LEU A 13 -7.14 20.55 25.98
N PRO A 14 -7.00 21.42 24.96
CA PRO A 14 -7.20 21.01 23.59
C PRO A 14 -5.99 20.16 23.17
N PHE A 15 -6.19 18.85 23.01
CA PHE A 15 -5.35 18.07 22.10
C PHE A 15 -5.71 18.45 20.65
N ALA A 16 -5.41 19.69 20.28
CA ALA A 16 -5.35 20.10 18.89
C ALA A 16 -3.88 20.00 18.47
N GLN A 17 -3.36 18.77 18.39
CA GLN A 17 -2.25 18.54 17.47
C GLN A 17 -2.85 18.70 16.09
N SER A 18 -2.69 19.88 15.50
CA SER A 18 -2.86 20.08 14.08
C SER A 18 -2.09 18.95 13.38
N ALA A 19 -2.80 18.12 12.63
CA ALA A 19 -2.22 17.26 11.62
C ALA A 19 -1.57 18.19 10.59
N GLN A 20 -0.38 18.71 10.90
CA GLN A 20 0.50 19.22 9.88
C GLN A 20 0.80 18.02 9.02
N ALA A 21 0.33 18.06 7.78
CA ALA A 21 0.78 17.17 6.72
C ALA A 21 2.27 16.94 6.92
N GLN A 22 2.65 15.74 7.38
CA GLN A 22 4.04 15.44 7.60
C GLN A 22 4.72 15.65 6.26
N ALA A 23 5.66 16.60 6.20
CA ALA A 23 6.41 16.93 4.99
C ALA A 23 7.30 15.77 4.50
N CYS A 24 7.17 14.57 5.08
CA CYS A 24 7.94 13.38 4.84
C CYS A 24 7.08 12.11 4.89
N LEU A 25 7.56 11.07 4.21
CA LEU A 25 6.96 9.74 4.13
C LEU A 25 7.28 8.96 5.41
N ASP A 26 6.27 8.70 6.22
CA ASP A 26 6.37 7.88 7.40
C ASP A 26 6.40 6.37 7.05
N ARG A 27 6.70 5.52 8.05
CA ARG A 27 6.77 4.06 7.85
C ARG A 27 5.44 3.47 7.36
N PRO A 28 4.27 3.83 7.92
CA PRO A 28 2.97 3.37 7.41
C PRO A 28 2.74 3.72 5.93
N THR A 29 3.06 4.95 5.51
CA THR A 29 2.88 5.40 4.12
C THR A 29 3.79 4.64 3.17
N LEU A 30 5.06 4.43 3.56
CA LEU A 30 5.98 3.60 2.77
C LEU A 30 5.52 2.14 2.69
N ALA A 31 4.98 1.57 3.76
CA ALA A 31 4.44 0.21 3.74
C ALA A 31 3.20 0.09 2.84
N ALA A 32 2.29 1.07 2.92
CA ALA A 32 1.12 1.14 2.05
C ALA A 32 1.50 1.28 0.57
N ALA A 33 2.49 2.12 0.25
CA ALA A 33 3.00 2.28 -1.10
C ALA A 33 3.61 0.98 -1.64
N ARG A 34 4.37 0.23 -0.82
CA ARG A 34 4.91 -1.08 -1.21
C ARG A 34 3.80 -2.10 -1.51
N LEU A 35 2.76 -2.16 -0.67
CA LEU A 35 1.62 -3.06 -0.87
C LEU A 35 0.87 -2.74 -2.17
N HIS A 36 0.61 -1.47 -2.43
CA HIS A 36 -0.08 -1.03 -3.65
C HIS A 36 0.75 -1.28 -4.91
N GLU A 37 2.07 -1.05 -4.85
CA GLU A 37 2.97 -1.37 -5.95
C GLU A 37 3.11 -2.88 -6.19
N PHE A 38 3.12 -3.68 -5.13
CA PHE A 38 3.11 -5.13 -5.26
C PHE A 38 1.82 -5.64 -5.92
N GLU A 39 0.66 -5.12 -5.52
CA GLU A 39 -0.63 -5.45 -6.14
C GLU A 39 -0.62 -5.11 -7.64
N ALA A 40 -0.17 -3.90 -8.00
CA ALA A 40 -0.06 -3.48 -9.39
C ALA A 40 0.95 -4.32 -10.19
N MET A 41 2.08 -4.70 -9.57
CA MET A 41 3.09 -5.58 -10.18
C MET A 41 2.49 -6.95 -10.49
N MET A 42 1.83 -7.60 -9.53
CA MET A 42 1.24 -8.92 -9.73
C MET A 42 0.15 -8.91 -10.80
N MET A 43 -0.69 -7.88 -10.83
CA MET A 43 -1.69 -7.67 -11.89
C MET A 43 -1.02 -7.52 -13.27
N ALA A 44 0.01 -6.68 -13.38
CA ALA A 44 0.72 -6.47 -14.64
C ALA A 44 1.44 -7.74 -15.12
N VAL A 45 2.04 -8.52 -14.22
CA VAL A 45 2.63 -9.82 -14.55
C VAL A 45 1.57 -10.78 -15.05
N SER A 46 0.41 -10.88 -14.37
CA SER A 46 -0.68 -11.76 -14.78
C SER A 46 -1.15 -11.47 -16.20
N LEU A 47 -1.35 -10.20 -16.55
CA LEU A 47 -1.74 -9.77 -17.90
C LEU A 47 -0.67 -10.12 -18.95
N ARG A 48 0.62 -9.86 -18.66
CA ARG A 48 1.72 -10.14 -19.58
C ARG A 48 1.92 -11.65 -19.80
N CYS A 49 1.84 -12.44 -18.75
CA CYS A 49 1.96 -13.89 -18.83
C CYS A 49 0.84 -14.49 -19.67
N ARG A 50 -0.40 -14.03 -19.46
CA ARG A 50 -1.54 -14.43 -20.30
C ARG A 50 -1.32 -14.06 -21.76
N ALA A 51 -0.77 -12.89 -22.06
CA ALA A 51 -0.48 -12.45 -23.43
C ALA A 51 0.53 -13.35 -24.17
N ILE A 52 1.37 -14.10 -23.46
CA ILE A 52 2.31 -15.08 -24.05
C ILE A 52 1.85 -16.53 -23.90
N GLY A 53 0.60 -16.77 -23.51
CA GLY A 53 0.00 -18.11 -23.40
C GLY A 53 0.29 -18.85 -22.09
N VAL A 54 0.83 -18.17 -21.06
CA VAL A 54 1.02 -18.75 -19.72
C VAL A 54 0.00 -18.14 -18.77
N ASP A 55 -1.06 -18.87 -18.48
CA ASP A 55 -2.11 -18.37 -17.58
C ASP A 55 -1.72 -18.55 -16.11
N ILE A 56 -1.69 -17.43 -15.38
CA ILE A 56 -1.40 -17.35 -13.94
C ILE A 56 -2.53 -16.61 -13.20
N SER A 57 -3.69 -16.39 -13.85
CA SER A 57 -4.77 -15.58 -13.29
C SER A 57 -5.37 -16.22 -12.04
N ALA A 58 -5.50 -17.54 -12.02
CA ALA A 58 -6.06 -18.26 -10.88
C ALA A 58 -5.24 -18.06 -9.59
N GLY A 59 -3.91 -18.19 -9.66
CA GLY A 59 -3.02 -17.94 -8.53
C GLY A 59 -3.07 -16.47 -8.08
N HIS A 60 -3.00 -15.55 -9.05
CA HIS A 60 -3.12 -14.10 -8.78
C HIS A 60 -4.44 -13.73 -8.08
N GLU A 61 -5.58 -14.24 -8.57
CA GLU A 61 -6.91 -13.97 -8.01
C GLU A 61 -7.06 -14.57 -6.61
N ALA A 62 -6.54 -15.79 -6.38
CA ALA A 62 -6.54 -16.41 -5.07
C ALA A 62 -5.71 -15.59 -4.06
N MET A 63 -4.53 -15.14 -4.44
CA MET A 63 -3.68 -14.25 -3.64
C MET A 63 -4.40 -12.93 -3.31
N ALA A 64 -4.94 -12.27 -4.33
CA ALA A 64 -5.66 -11.00 -4.18
C ALA A 64 -6.87 -11.15 -3.25
N LYS A 65 -7.60 -12.26 -3.35
CA LYS A 65 -8.72 -12.60 -2.47
C LYS A 65 -8.27 -12.82 -1.03
N THR A 66 -7.25 -13.65 -0.81
CA THR A 66 -6.73 -13.96 0.54
C THR A 66 -6.26 -12.69 1.27
N HIS A 67 -5.60 -11.77 0.56
CA HIS A 67 -5.02 -10.56 1.15
C HIS A 67 -5.81 -9.27 0.91
N ARG A 68 -7.04 -9.39 0.39
CA ARG A 68 -7.92 -8.25 0.06
C ARG A 68 -8.01 -7.19 1.16
N PRO A 69 -8.14 -7.53 2.46
CA PRO A 69 -8.20 -6.51 3.51
C PRO A 69 -6.93 -5.66 3.60
N ALA A 70 -5.76 -6.25 3.38
CA ALA A 70 -4.46 -5.57 3.45
C ALA A 70 -4.28 -4.62 2.25
N PHE A 71 -4.56 -5.09 1.03
CA PHE A 71 -4.51 -4.25 -0.18
C PHE A 71 -5.51 -3.09 -0.10
N ALA A 72 -6.74 -3.36 0.35
CA ALA A 72 -7.75 -2.33 0.53
C ALA A 72 -7.36 -1.28 1.59
N ALA A 73 -6.72 -1.71 2.70
CA ALA A 73 -6.22 -0.79 3.72
C ALA A 73 -5.08 0.09 3.18
N ALA A 74 -4.13 -0.49 2.44
CA ALA A 74 -3.06 0.26 1.78
C ALA A 74 -3.61 1.30 0.80
N GLY A 75 -4.55 0.92 -0.06
CA GLY A 75 -5.20 1.84 -1.00
C GLY A 75 -5.94 2.98 -0.31
N ARG A 76 -6.63 2.71 0.82
CA ARG A 76 -7.27 3.77 1.62
C ARG A 76 -6.23 4.71 2.26
N HIS A 77 -5.16 4.15 2.82
CA HIS A 77 -4.07 4.93 3.42
C HIS A 77 -3.44 5.87 2.40
N LEU A 78 -3.15 5.39 1.20
CA LEU A 78 -2.58 6.21 0.13
C LEU A 78 -3.54 7.30 -0.33
N ARG A 79 -4.83 6.99 -0.54
CA ARG A 79 -5.82 8.02 -0.88
C ARG A 79 -5.93 9.10 0.20
N ALA A 80 -5.87 8.72 1.47
CA ALA A 80 -5.85 9.68 2.58
C ALA A 80 -4.56 10.51 2.59
N PHE A 81 -3.39 9.90 2.33
CA PHE A 81 -2.10 10.58 2.26
C PHE A 81 -2.06 11.63 1.14
N PHE A 82 -2.56 11.30 -0.05
CA PHE A 82 -2.64 12.27 -1.16
C PHE A 82 -3.76 13.31 -0.95
N GLY A 83 -4.78 12.99 -0.15
CA GLY A 83 -5.91 13.89 0.15
C GLY A 83 -6.62 14.35 -1.13
N ASP A 84 -7.01 15.63 -1.16
CA ASP A 84 -7.68 16.27 -2.32
C ASP A 84 -6.76 16.46 -3.54
N GLN A 85 -5.48 16.06 -3.45
CA GLN A 85 -4.53 16.12 -4.56
C GLN A 85 -4.75 14.94 -5.52
N GLY A 86 -5.94 14.81 -6.11
CA GLY A 86 -6.26 13.73 -7.05
C GLY A 86 -5.20 13.57 -8.15
N ARG A 87 -4.72 14.69 -8.70
CA ARG A 87 -3.62 14.70 -9.69
C ARG A 87 -2.31 14.07 -9.18
N ALA A 88 -1.99 14.20 -7.89
CA ALA A 88 -0.78 13.61 -7.31
C ALA A 88 -0.92 12.09 -7.14
N PHE A 89 -2.11 11.62 -6.75
CA PHE A 89 -2.42 10.19 -6.75
C PHE A 89 -2.41 9.60 -8.15
N ASP A 90 -3.00 10.29 -9.14
CA ASP A 90 -3.01 9.85 -10.55
C ASP A 90 -1.58 9.77 -11.11
N ALA A 91 -0.74 10.77 -10.83
CA ALA A 91 0.66 10.77 -11.23
C ALA A 91 1.42 9.61 -10.55
N TYR A 92 1.13 9.32 -9.27
CA TYR A 92 1.69 8.15 -8.58
C TYR A 92 1.25 6.84 -9.24
N ALA A 93 -0.05 6.64 -9.45
CA ALA A 93 -0.61 5.45 -10.09
C ALA A 93 -0.04 5.25 -11.51
N THR A 94 0.14 6.34 -12.26
CA THR A 94 0.76 6.31 -13.59
C THR A 94 2.22 5.85 -13.53
N ARG A 95 3.02 6.35 -12.56
CA ARG A 95 4.41 5.89 -12.37
C ARG A 95 4.47 4.41 -12.03
N VAL A 96 3.57 3.94 -11.17
CA VAL A 96 3.46 2.51 -10.82
C VAL A 96 3.09 1.67 -12.03
N GLY A 97 2.08 2.08 -12.79
CA GLY A 97 1.67 1.39 -14.02
C GLY A 97 2.82 1.30 -15.04
N ASN A 98 3.51 2.41 -15.31
CA ASN A 98 4.65 2.45 -16.22
C ASN A 98 5.82 1.57 -15.75
N ARG A 99 6.04 1.48 -14.43
CA ARG A 99 7.11 0.65 -13.86
C ARG A 99 6.90 -0.85 -14.14
N TYR A 100 5.67 -1.33 -14.01
CA TYR A 100 5.38 -2.77 -14.06
C TYR A 100 4.74 -3.23 -15.37
N GLY A 101 4.23 -2.32 -16.20
CA GLY A 101 3.58 -2.62 -17.47
C GLY A 101 4.49 -3.16 -18.57
N GLY A 102 5.80 -2.82 -18.56
CA GLY A 102 6.77 -3.20 -19.60
C GLY A 102 7.81 -4.24 -19.19
N GLY A 103 7.60 -4.97 -18.10
CA GLY A 103 8.61 -5.90 -17.57
C GLY A 103 8.94 -7.08 -18.50
N ALA A 104 10.14 -7.64 -18.37
CA ALA A 104 10.55 -8.85 -19.07
C ALA A 104 9.54 -9.99 -18.81
N THR A 105 9.13 -10.67 -19.88
CA THR A 105 8.13 -11.74 -19.83
C THR A 105 8.63 -12.94 -20.60
N ASP A 106 8.75 -14.06 -19.91
CA ASP A 106 9.03 -15.36 -20.47
C ASP A 106 8.34 -16.45 -19.62
N PRO A 107 8.18 -17.68 -20.13
CA PRO A 107 7.48 -18.73 -19.40
C PRO A 107 8.10 -19.09 -18.05
N ALA A 108 9.42 -19.00 -17.90
CA ALA A 108 10.09 -19.31 -16.64
C ALA A 108 9.82 -18.22 -15.60
N ASN A 109 9.85 -16.95 -15.99
CA ASN A 109 9.50 -15.83 -15.12
C ASN A 109 8.02 -15.91 -14.68
N CYS A 110 7.11 -16.22 -15.61
CA CYS A 110 5.69 -16.39 -15.29
C CYS A 110 5.44 -17.47 -14.24
N ARG A 111 6.12 -18.62 -14.36
CA ARG A 111 6.03 -19.69 -13.35
C ARG A 111 6.54 -19.25 -11.98
N ARG A 112 7.61 -18.45 -11.90
CA ARG A 112 8.11 -17.92 -10.62
C ARG A 112 7.07 -17.04 -9.94
N PHE A 113 6.41 -16.16 -10.70
CA PHE A 113 5.36 -15.30 -10.16
C PHE A 113 4.10 -16.08 -9.79
N GLU A 114 3.77 -17.14 -10.53
CA GLU A 114 2.68 -18.05 -10.14
C GLU A 114 2.99 -18.73 -8.81
N THR A 115 4.21 -19.23 -8.60
CA THR A 115 4.62 -19.79 -7.30
C THR A 115 4.46 -18.77 -6.17
N VAL A 116 4.91 -17.53 -6.39
CA VAL A 116 4.72 -16.45 -5.40
C VAL A 116 3.24 -16.22 -5.08
N ALA A 117 2.38 -16.20 -6.10
CA ALA A 117 0.94 -16.00 -5.93
C ALA A 117 0.30 -17.16 -5.16
N GLN A 118 0.64 -18.40 -5.52
CA GLN A 118 0.15 -19.61 -4.85
C GLN A 118 0.61 -19.69 -3.39
N ASP A 119 1.87 -19.40 -3.11
CA ASP A 119 2.42 -19.40 -1.74
C ASP A 119 1.71 -18.37 -0.85
N LEU A 120 1.48 -17.16 -1.39
CA LEU A 120 0.76 -16.11 -0.67
C LEU A 120 -0.73 -16.42 -0.52
N ALA A 121 -1.36 -17.05 -1.51
CA ALA A 121 -2.74 -17.50 -1.41
C ALA A 121 -2.92 -18.55 -0.31
N ALA A 122 -1.95 -19.46 -0.16
CA ALA A 122 -1.92 -20.52 0.84
C ALA A 122 -1.50 -20.05 2.24
N THR A 123 -0.88 -18.86 2.35
CA THR A 123 -0.34 -18.34 3.62
C THR A 123 -0.97 -17.00 4.00
N PRO A 124 -2.20 -17.00 4.56
CA PRO A 124 -2.87 -15.77 5.01
C PRO A 124 -2.07 -15.05 6.09
N GLY A 125 -2.20 -13.72 6.14
CA GLY A 125 -1.64 -12.90 7.21
C GLY A 125 -0.76 -11.76 6.72
N VAL A 126 -0.78 -10.65 7.46
CA VAL A 126 -0.03 -9.43 7.11
C VAL A 126 1.49 -9.62 7.21
N ALA A 127 1.96 -10.53 8.06
CA ALA A 127 3.39 -10.79 8.24
C ALA A 127 3.98 -11.58 7.06
N SER A 128 3.29 -12.63 6.59
CA SER A 128 3.71 -13.41 5.41
C SER A 128 3.69 -12.55 4.16
N LEU A 129 2.61 -11.79 3.96
CA LEU A 129 2.49 -10.82 2.88
C LEU A 129 3.61 -9.76 2.94
N GLY A 130 3.81 -9.17 4.11
CA GLY A 130 4.82 -8.13 4.33
C GLY A 130 6.23 -8.60 3.99
N LYS A 131 6.61 -9.83 4.36
CA LYS A 131 7.92 -10.40 4.03
C LYS A 131 8.17 -10.41 2.51
N VAL A 132 7.20 -10.87 1.73
CA VAL A 132 7.31 -10.95 0.26
C VAL A 132 7.28 -9.57 -0.37
N VAL A 133 6.31 -8.73 0.04
CA VAL A 133 6.13 -7.37 -0.48
C VAL A 133 7.39 -6.52 -0.27
N PHE A 134 8.00 -6.56 0.91
CA PHE A 134 9.20 -5.78 1.21
C PHE A 134 10.44 -6.30 0.47
N ALA A 135 10.50 -7.60 0.16
CA ALA A 135 11.57 -8.16 -0.66
C ALA A 135 11.44 -7.78 -2.14
N MET A 136 10.21 -7.74 -2.67
CA MET A 136 9.96 -7.49 -4.09
C MET A 136 9.82 -5.99 -4.43
N VAL A 137 9.42 -5.16 -3.45
CA VAL A 137 9.31 -3.71 -3.58
C VAL A 137 10.21 -3.04 -2.55
N ALA A 138 11.52 -3.05 -2.84
CA ALA A 138 12.53 -2.47 -1.95
C ALA A 138 12.28 -0.95 -1.73
N GLU A 139 12.05 -0.23 -2.82
CA GLU A 139 11.85 1.23 -2.83
C GLU A 139 10.57 1.57 -3.61
N PRO A 140 9.47 1.94 -2.93
CA PRO A 140 8.25 2.34 -3.61
C PRO A 140 8.42 3.70 -4.33
N ARG A 141 7.74 3.89 -5.46
CA ARG A 141 7.75 5.11 -6.31
C ARG A 141 6.85 6.24 -5.82
N ILE A 142 6.51 6.24 -4.55
CA ILE A 142 5.88 7.37 -3.88
C ILE A 142 6.91 8.50 -3.70
N SER A 143 6.52 9.73 -4.01
CA SER A 143 7.42 10.90 -4.00
C SER A 143 7.35 11.63 -2.67
N GLY A 144 8.48 12.13 -2.20
CA GLY A 144 8.61 12.89 -0.95
C GLY A 144 9.85 12.45 -0.16
N PRO A 145 10.37 13.29 0.75
CA PRO A 145 11.48 12.89 1.61
C PRO A 145 11.00 11.84 2.61
N VAL A 146 11.85 10.91 3.05
CA VAL A 146 11.51 9.92 4.09
C VAL A 146 11.72 10.53 5.47
N CYS A 147 10.83 10.27 6.42
CA CYS A 147 10.99 10.78 7.78
C CYS A 147 12.22 10.16 8.46
N PRO A 148 13.00 10.93 9.25
CA PRO A 148 14.11 10.39 10.01
C PRO A 148 13.65 9.29 10.96
N LYS A 149 14.53 8.33 11.27
CA LYS A 149 14.26 7.34 12.30
C LYS A 149 14.13 8.07 13.66
N PRO A 150 13.16 7.71 14.51
CA PRO A 150 13.06 8.25 15.85
C PRO A 150 14.31 7.94 16.68
#